data_AF-A0A243AGM2-F1
#
_entry.id   AF-A0A243AGM2-F1
#
_cell.length_a   1.000
_cell.length_b   1.000
_cell.length_c   1.000
_cell.angle_alpha   90.00
_cell.angle_beta   90.00
_cell.angle_gamma   90.00
#
_symmetry.space_group_name_H-M   'P 1'
#
loop_
_entity.id
_entity.type
_entity.pdbx_description
1 polymer ?
#
loop_
_entity_poly.entity_id
_entity_poly.type
_entity_poly.pdbx_seq_one_letter_code
_entity_poly.pdbx_strand_id
1 'polypeptide(L)'
;MYKDKISIKYKLAEKKVLIPLSTFLFVGMFLIANFLLNLSLELIETTFSDLLHPKPFHMEIGFLFQIPIAEHPIYYMLVFLVVIGTIARTVYKLKSSFKNLNNHQKGSSRFTIVEELKKQYRAVPDREESFKGGGGVVISRLGDKVFIDDSPVNNLIIGTTRSGKGETYVFPTIDVYSRAEHQPSLIINTPKGELFTASKDTLEERGYHIEVLNLLNPLDSMSYNLLQLVKDAYKDGDYSTAQALCKTLSHTLYYNPTVKDPFWQQCAMSLCNAMILAVTDKCIAEGTEEKITMYAVANMLSELGSKEVIVDPDADPQNALDLYFEGLPADSVAKMQYATSNFSKGTTRGGIFTQTMNGLSIFTFDEIAKMTAKNSVDLKRVGFGKTIKGKVTSRKRVEIVFPDGSKESIKADITGRFALDFKQVIKVGDTIQCNEKENPQTKTSISITKIDEKTGHTEFKVVEENEDMKITKVDYFDKPVAIFMITPDFDSSNHVIASIFVRQLYFILAKGASLARGGECHREVVFLLDEFGVRPYGHIENLFRQEMGVCA
;
A
#
# COMPACT_ATOMS: atom_id res chain seq x y z
N MET A 1 33.45 -7.05 12.44
CA MET A 1 33.62 -7.02 10.97
C MET A 1 34.83 -7.86 10.62
N TYR A 2 34.62 -9.13 10.25
CA TYR A 2 35.71 -10.04 9.89
C TYR A 2 36.26 -9.62 8.52
N LYS A 3 37.51 -9.17 8.46
CA LYS A 3 38.25 -9.16 7.19
C LYS A 3 38.51 -10.62 6.86
N ASP A 4 37.67 -11.20 6.00
CA ASP A 4 37.96 -12.52 5.45
C ASP A 4 39.34 -12.47 4.80
N LYS A 5 40.28 -13.22 5.39
CA LYS A 5 41.60 -13.44 4.78
C LYS A 5 41.35 -14.16 3.47
N ILE A 6 41.32 -13.42 2.37
CA ILE A 6 41.21 -13.99 1.02
C ILE A 6 42.35 -14.99 0.87
N SER A 7 41.98 -16.27 0.75
CA SER A 7 42.93 -17.38 0.59
C SER A 7 43.86 -17.08 -0.59
N ILE A 8 45.15 -17.40 -0.43
CA ILE A 8 46.20 -17.18 -1.45
C ILE A 8 45.78 -17.75 -2.81
N LYS A 9 45.00 -18.84 -2.81
CA LYS A 9 44.47 -19.49 -4.00
C LYS A 9 43.69 -18.51 -4.90
N TYR A 10 42.86 -17.63 -4.33
CA TYR A 10 42.06 -16.67 -5.12
C TYR A 10 42.88 -15.49 -5.67
N LYS A 11 43.99 -15.13 -5.01
CA LYS A 11 44.89 -14.07 -5.48
C LYS A 11 45.55 -14.43 -6.81
N LEU A 12 45.75 -15.72 -7.09
CA LEU A 12 46.31 -16.21 -8.35
C LEU A 12 45.42 -15.92 -9.58
N ALA A 13 44.12 -15.67 -9.38
CA ALA A 13 43.19 -15.31 -10.44
C ALA A 13 42.98 -13.79 -10.60
N GLU A 14 43.60 -12.96 -9.75
CA GLU A 14 43.48 -11.51 -9.83
C GLU A 14 44.33 -10.92 -10.97
N LYS A 15 43.82 -9.88 -11.62
CA LYS A 15 44.53 -9.18 -12.70
C LYS A 15 45.92 -8.68 -12.26
N LYS A 16 46.05 -8.28 -10.99
CA LYS A 16 47.30 -7.77 -10.39
C LYS A 16 48.43 -8.83 -10.34
N VAL A 17 48.09 -10.12 -10.32
CA VAL A 17 49.06 -11.23 -10.31
C VAL A 17 49.22 -11.83 -11.70
N LEU A 18 48.12 -11.98 -12.44
CA LEU A 18 48.13 -12.58 -13.77
C LEU A 18 48.90 -11.73 -14.79
N ILE A 19 48.84 -10.39 -14.71
CA ILE A 19 49.54 -9.51 -15.65
C ILE A 19 51.08 -9.66 -15.51
N PRO A 20 51.68 -9.46 -14.32
CA PRO A 20 53.13 -9.65 -14.15
C PRO A 20 53.60 -11.08 -14.50
N LEU A 21 52.82 -12.09 -14.11
CA LEU A 21 53.14 -13.50 -14.43
C LEU A 21 53.15 -13.73 -15.95
N SER A 22 52.17 -13.18 -16.66
CA SER A 22 52.08 -13.29 -18.13
C SER A 22 53.25 -12.60 -18.80
N THR A 23 53.64 -11.41 -18.33
CA THR A 23 54.81 -10.68 -18.84
C THR A 23 56.11 -11.46 -18.59
N PHE A 24 56.30 -12.02 -17.40
CA PHE A 24 57.48 -12.83 -17.08
C PHE A 24 57.55 -14.10 -17.95
N LEU A 25 56.43 -14.80 -18.11
CA LEU A 25 56.33 -15.98 -18.96
C LEU A 25 56.57 -15.64 -20.44
N PHE A 26 56.08 -14.49 -20.91
CA PHE A 26 56.31 -14.00 -22.27
C PHE A 26 57.79 -13.78 -22.53
N VAL A 27 58.45 -13.01 -21.67
CA VAL A 27 59.88 -12.70 -21.80
C VAL A 27 60.70 -13.99 -21.72
N GLY A 28 60.41 -14.87 -20.75
CA GLY A 28 61.11 -16.14 -20.61
C GLY A 28 60.98 -17.05 -21.82
N MET A 29 59.76 -17.28 -22.31
CA MET A 29 59.53 -18.12 -23.50
C MET A 29 60.12 -17.51 -24.77
N PHE A 30 60.05 -16.19 -24.92
CA PHE A 30 60.65 -15.48 -26.04
C PHE A 30 62.17 -15.63 -26.05
N LEU A 31 62.83 -15.43 -24.90
CA LEU A 31 64.29 -15.61 -24.78
C LEU A 31 64.70 -17.05 -25.05
N ILE A 32 63.96 -18.05 -24.55
CA ILE A 32 64.25 -19.46 -24.82
C ILE A 32 64.11 -19.77 -26.32
N ALA A 33 63.03 -19.29 -26.97
CA ALA A 33 62.86 -19.46 -28.41
C ALA A 33 64.00 -18.80 -29.19
N ASN A 34 64.39 -17.59 -28.79
CA ASN A 34 65.50 -16.86 -29.38
C ASN A 34 66.84 -17.62 -29.23
N PHE A 35 67.11 -18.18 -28.06
CA PHE A 35 68.27 -19.02 -27.81
C PHE A 35 68.26 -20.28 -28.70
N LEU A 36 67.11 -20.96 -28.82
CA LEU A 36 66.98 -22.14 -29.66
C LEU A 36 67.18 -21.83 -31.15
N LEU A 37 66.72 -20.67 -31.63
CA LEU A 37 66.97 -20.22 -33.01
C LEU A 37 68.47 -20.05 -33.25
N ASN A 38 69.14 -19.24 -32.43
CA ASN A 38 70.56 -18.96 -32.58
C ASN A 38 71.42 -20.22 -32.43
N LEU A 39 71.05 -21.12 -31.51
CA LEU A 39 71.69 -22.43 -31.39
C LEU A 39 71.52 -23.29 -32.65
N SER A 40 70.34 -23.24 -33.26
CA SER A 40 70.05 -23.98 -34.50
C SER A 40 70.79 -23.40 -35.70
N LEU A 41 70.90 -22.07 -35.78
CA LEU A 41 71.67 -21.38 -36.82
C LEU A 41 73.16 -21.70 -36.70
N GLU A 42 73.71 -21.65 -35.48
CA GLU A 42 75.10 -22.03 -35.19
C GLU A 42 75.34 -23.51 -35.51
N LEU A 43 74.41 -24.41 -35.17
CA LEU A 43 74.50 -25.82 -35.50
C LEU A 43 74.48 -26.06 -37.02
N ILE A 44 73.61 -25.36 -37.74
CA ILE A 44 73.53 -25.45 -39.21
C ILE A 44 74.81 -24.92 -39.84
N GLU A 45 75.31 -23.77 -39.38
CA GLU A 45 76.57 -23.21 -39.88
C GLU A 45 77.73 -24.16 -39.61
N THR A 46 77.88 -24.67 -38.40
CA THR A 46 79.02 -25.55 -38.02
C THR A 46 78.95 -26.93 -38.69
N THR A 47 77.76 -27.49 -38.93
CA THR A 47 77.57 -28.82 -39.51
C THR A 47 77.58 -28.81 -41.05
N PHE A 48 77.07 -27.76 -41.70
CA PHE A 48 76.87 -27.72 -43.15
C PHE A 48 77.76 -26.72 -43.90
N SER A 49 78.60 -25.91 -43.21
CA SER A 49 79.51 -24.98 -43.90
C SER A 49 80.68 -25.65 -44.61
N ASP A 50 81.23 -26.74 -44.06
CA ASP A 50 82.35 -27.46 -44.68
C ASP A 50 82.36 -28.96 -44.27
N LEU A 51 81.94 -29.85 -45.19
CA LEU A 51 81.74 -31.29 -44.90
C LEU A 51 83.05 -32.04 -44.59
N LEU A 52 84.20 -31.45 -44.92
CA LEU A 52 85.52 -32.05 -44.73
C LEU A 52 86.25 -31.51 -43.48
N HIS A 53 85.88 -30.32 -42.99
CA HIS A 53 86.48 -29.68 -41.79
C HIS A 53 85.44 -28.89 -40.97
N PRO A 54 84.61 -29.55 -40.14
CA PRO A 54 83.58 -28.86 -39.37
C PRO A 54 84.17 -27.87 -38.36
N LYS A 55 83.61 -26.65 -38.30
CA LYS A 55 83.94 -25.66 -37.27
C LYS A 55 83.52 -26.16 -35.89
N PRO A 56 84.27 -25.84 -34.80
CA PRO A 56 83.87 -26.21 -33.45
C PRO A 56 82.56 -25.52 -33.08
N PHE A 57 81.60 -26.31 -32.60
CA PHE A 57 80.32 -25.81 -32.12
C PHE A 57 80.51 -25.06 -30.79
N HIS A 58 80.05 -23.81 -30.74
CA HIS A 58 80.12 -22.98 -29.56
C HIS A 58 78.71 -22.61 -29.08
N MET A 59 78.47 -22.79 -27.77
CA MET A 59 77.23 -22.37 -27.12
C MET A 59 77.55 -21.22 -26.18
N GLU A 60 76.95 -20.06 -26.42
CA GLU A 60 77.11 -18.90 -25.57
C GLU A 60 75.79 -18.46 -24.95
N ILE A 61 75.85 -17.97 -23.70
CA ILE A 61 74.68 -17.40 -23.02
C ILE A 61 74.17 -16.14 -23.76
N GLY A 62 75.05 -15.46 -24.51
CA GLY A 62 74.72 -14.31 -25.36
C GLY A 62 73.63 -14.60 -26.40
N PHE A 63 73.45 -15.87 -26.80
CA PHE A 63 72.40 -16.30 -27.73
C PHE A 63 70.98 -16.01 -27.23
N LEU A 64 70.79 -15.81 -25.92
CA LEU A 64 69.49 -15.38 -25.37
C LEU A 64 69.12 -13.96 -25.82
N PHE A 65 70.11 -13.08 -26.01
CA PHE A 65 69.92 -11.64 -26.22
C PHE A 65 70.26 -11.15 -27.62
N GLN A 66 70.84 -12.00 -28.47
CA GLN A 66 71.05 -11.72 -29.89
C GLN A 66 69.75 -11.93 -30.66
N ILE A 67 69.14 -10.87 -31.18
CA ILE A 67 67.78 -10.92 -31.73
C ILE A 67 67.80 -10.55 -33.23
N PRO A 68 68.06 -11.50 -34.14
CA PRO A 68 68.05 -11.29 -35.59
C PRO A 68 66.63 -11.22 -36.19
N ILE A 69 65.77 -10.32 -35.68
CA ILE A 69 64.36 -10.19 -36.14
C ILE A 69 64.27 -9.85 -37.63
N ALA A 70 65.17 -9.00 -38.14
CA ALA A 70 65.16 -8.57 -39.53
C ALA A 70 65.50 -9.72 -40.50
N GLU A 71 66.31 -10.69 -40.06
CA GLU A 71 66.78 -11.79 -40.89
C GLU A 71 65.79 -12.95 -40.91
N HIS A 72 65.03 -13.15 -39.82
CA HIS A 72 64.07 -14.26 -39.69
C HIS A 72 62.65 -13.83 -39.27
N PRO A 73 61.99 -12.91 -39.99
CA PRO A 73 60.71 -12.32 -39.56
C PRO A 73 59.57 -13.34 -39.42
N ILE A 74 59.52 -14.38 -40.26
CA ILE A 74 58.48 -15.42 -40.22
C ILE A 74 58.60 -16.27 -38.94
N TYR A 75 59.83 -16.59 -38.52
CA TYR A 75 60.07 -17.36 -37.31
C TYR A 75 59.57 -16.60 -36.08
N TYR A 76 59.94 -15.32 -35.94
CA TYR A 76 59.47 -14.50 -34.82
C TYR A 76 57.95 -14.30 -34.84
N MET A 77 57.32 -14.16 -36.01
CA MET A 77 55.86 -14.12 -36.11
C MET A 77 55.20 -15.40 -35.55
N LEU A 78 55.71 -16.59 -35.92
CA LEU A 78 55.21 -17.86 -35.41
C LEU A 78 55.45 -18.02 -33.91
N VAL A 79 56.63 -17.65 -33.43
CA VAL A 79 56.95 -17.66 -32.00
C VAL A 79 56.01 -16.75 -31.23
N PHE A 80 55.76 -15.52 -31.69
CA PHE A 80 54.81 -14.61 -31.05
C PHE A 80 53.41 -15.21 -30.99
N LEU A 81 52.90 -15.82 -32.08
CA LEU A 81 51.59 -16.48 -32.09
C LEU A 81 51.51 -17.63 -31.08
N VAL A 82 52.54 -18.50 -31.03
CA VAL A 82 52.58 -19.64 -30.11
C VAL A 82 52.69 -19.19 -28.66
N VAL A 83 53.55 -18.20 -28.37
CA VAL A 83 53.74 -17.66 -27.02
C VAL A 83 52.47 -16.97 -26.54
N ILE A 84 51.84 -16.13 -27.37
CA ILE A 84 50.56 -15.46 -27.04
C ILE A 84 49.47 -16.51 -26.78
N GLY A 85 49.33 -17.52 -27.65
CA GLY A 85 48.35 -18.59 -27.47
C GLY A 85 48.56 -19.39 -26.18
N THR A 86 49.81 -19.70 -25.84
CA THR A 86 50.18 -20.44 -24.63
C THR A 86 49.89 -19.64 -23.37
N ILE A 87 50.21 -18.35 -23.36
CA ILE A 87 49.90 -17.44 -22.25
C ILE A 87 48.40 -17.29 -22.10
N ALA A 88 47.67 -17.04 -23.18
CA ALA A 88 46.21 -16.91 -23.15
C ALA A 88 45.55 -18.16 -22.55
N ARG A 89 45.99 -19.36 -22.95
CA ARG A 89 45.51 -20.63 -22.39
C ARG A 89 45.85 -20.78 -20.91
N THR A 90 47.06 -20.39 -20.50
CA THR A 90 47.53 -20.48 -19.10
C THR A 90 46.76 -19.52 -18.20
N VAL A 91 46.59 -18.27 -18.63
CA VAL A 91 45.80 -17.24 -17.94
C VAL A 91 44.34 -17.68 -17.84
N TYR A 92 43.75 -18.20 -18.92
CA TYR A 92 42.39 -18.71 -18.90
C TYR A 92 42.23 -19.85 -17.88
N LYS A 93 43.12 -20.85 -17.89
CA LYS A 93 43.10 -21.96 -16.93
C LYS A 93 43.27 -21.49 -15.49
N LEU A 94 44.23 -20.61 -15.21
CA LEU A 94 44.45 -20.08 -13.86
C LEU A 94 43.22 -19.30 -13.38
N LYS A 95 42.67 -18.44 -14.23
CA LYS A 95 41.48 -17.67 -13.92
C LYS A 95 40.26 -18.58 -13.73
N SER A 96 40.02 -19.57 -14.58
CA SER A 96 38.88 -20.48 -14.43
C SER A 96 38.98 -21.35 -13.18
N SER A 97 40.17 -21.83 -12.85
CA SER A 97 40.39 -22.75 -11.72
C SER A 97 40.40 -22.07 -10.36
N PHE A 98 40.84 -20.80 -10.30
CA PHE A 98 41.04 -20.09 -9.04
C PHE A 98 40.16 -18.85 -8.88
N LYS A 99 39.32 -18.49 -9.85
CA LYS A 99 38.34 -17.42 -9.67
C LYS A 99 37.37 -17.81 -8.56
N ASN A 100 37.16 -16.90 -7.62
CA ASN A 100 36.14 -17.09 -6.61
C ASN A 100 34.75 -17.11 -7.27
N LEU A 101 34.07 -18.24 -7.21
CA LEU A 101 32.69 -18.41 -7.69
C LEU A 101 31.66 -17.93 -6.65
N ASN A 102 32.10 -17.65 -5.43
CA ASN A 102 31.26 -17.17 -4.34
C ASN A 102 30.97 -15.68 -4.52
N ASN A 103 30.17 -15.38 -5.54
CA ASN A 103 29.74 -14.03 -5.89
C ASN A 103 28.53 -13.66 -5.01
N HIS A 104 28.78 -13.47 -3.72
CA HIS A 104 27.75 -13.15 -2.72
C HIS A 104 26.64 -14.20 -2.54
N GLN A 105 26.94 -15.49 -2.75
CA GLN A 105 25.93 -16.56 -2.60
C GLN A 105 25.36 -16.67 -1.18
N LYS A 106 26.02 -16.07 -0.18
CA LYS A 106 25.55 -15.98 1.22
C LYS A 106 25.12 -14.56 1.63
N GLY A 107 24.85 -13.68 0.67
CA GLY A 107 24.48 -12.29 0.89
C GLY A 107 25.64 -11.30 0.74
N SER A 108 25.32 -10.10 0.26
CA SER A 108 26.26 -8.97 0.08
C SER A 108 25.95 -7.79 1.01
N SER A 109 25.00 -7.97 1.93
CA SER A 109 24.50 -6.91 2.79
C SER A 109 25.64 -6.31 3.62
N ARG A 110 25.70 -4.98 3.60
CA ARG A 110 26.62 -4.16 4.40
C ARG A 110 25.92 -2.88 4.82
N PHE A 111 26.48 -2.20 5.80
CA PHE A 111 26.03 -0.86 6.12
C PHE A 111 26.28 0.08 4.93
N THR A 112 25.31 0.97 4.71
CA THR A 112 25.41 2.06 3.74
C THR A 112 26.48 3.06 4.19
N ILE A 113 27.15 3.71 3.23
CA ILE A 113 28.05 4.83 3.52
C ILE A 113 27.33 6.17 3.33
N VAL A 114 27.85 7.24 3.91
CA VAL A 114 27.21 8.58 3.86
C VAL A 114 26.99 9.08 2.43
N GLU A 115 27.92 8.81 1.51
CA GLU A 115 27.75 9.19 0.09
C GLU A 115 26.60 8.44 -0.59
N GLU A 116 26.42 7.17 -0.25
CA GLU A 116 25.32 6.34 -0.77
C GLU A 116 23.99 6.79 -0.17
N LEU A 117 23.94 7.07 1.14
CA LEU A 117 22.78 7.64 1.81
C LEU A 117 22.31 8.93 1.14
N LYS A 118 23.25 9.86 0.88
CA LYS A 118 22.97 11.15 0.21
C LYS A 118 22.51 11.00 -1.23
N LYS A 119 22.95 9.94 -1.93
CA LYS A 119 22.56 9.65 -3.30
C LYS A 119 21.19 8.96 -3.38
N GLN A 120 20.87 8.14 -2.38
CA GLN A 120 19.67 7.32 -2.37
C GLN A 120 18.45 8.07 -1.82
N TYR A 121 18.63 8.88 -0.78
CA TYR A 121 17.53 9.51 -0.06
C TYR A 121 17.58 11.02 -0.16
N ARG A 122 16.40 11.64 -0.25
CA ARG A 122 16.28 13.10 -0.27
C ARG A 122 16.56 13.65 1.11
N ALA A 123 17.33 14.73 1.18
CA ALA A 123 17.59 15.44 2.42
C ALA A 123 16.62 16.62 2.58
N VAL A 124 16.03 16.76 3.77
CA VAL A 124 15.16 17.88 4.17
C VAL A 124 15.64 18.48 5.50
N PRO A 125 15.23 19.70 5.87
CA PRO A 125 15.58 20.29 7.17
C PRO A 125 15.14 19.39 8.32
N ASP A 126 16.01 19.20 9.34
CA ASP A 126 15.71 18.31 10.47
C ASP A 126 14.47 18.77 11.25
N ARG A 127 14.27 20.09 11.42
CA ARG A 127 13.21 20.66 12.28
C ARG A 127 12.72 22.02 11.75
N GLU A 128 11.55 22.43 12.25
CA GLU A 128 10.93 23.76 12.14
C GLU A 128 10.55 24.19 10.72
N GLU A 129 11.50 24.18 9.79
CA GLU A 129 11.34 24.71 8.44
C GLU A 129 10.49 23.80 7.54
N SER A 130 9.54 24.39 6.82
CA SER A 130 8.83 23.69 5.73
C SER A 130 9.76 23.41 4.55
N PHE A 131 9.46 22.36 3.76
CA PHE A 131 10.27 22.01 2.60
C PHE A 131 9.43 21.62 1.38
N LYS A 132 10.01 21.76 0.19
CA LYS A 132 9.33 21.49 -1.08
C LYS A 132 9.09 20.00 -1.32
N GLY A 133 7.99 19.68 -2.00
CA GLY A 133 7.60 18.31 -2.35
C GLY A 133 6.79 17.61 -1.25
N GLY A 134 6.64 16.28 -1.38
CA GLY A 134 5.95 15.43 -0.40
C GLY A 134 6.81 15.11 0.83
N GLY A 135 6.21 14.54 1.87
CA GLY A 135 6.96 14.04 3.02
C GLY A 135 7.67 12.71 2.71
N GLY A 136 8.06 11.99 3.74
CA GLY A 136 8.64 10.66 3.58
C GLY A 136 9.03 10.02 4.91
N VAL A 137 9.31 8.73 4.86
CA VAL A 137 9.75 7.97 6.03
C VAL A 137 11.16 8.40 6.43
N VAL A 138 11.35 8.68 7.72
CA VAL A 138 12.66 9.06 8.25
C VAL A 138 13.62 7.87 8.26
N ILE A 139 14.73 8.00 7.53
CA ILE A 139 15.76 6.96 7.41
C ILE A 139 16.96 7.25 8.31
N SER A 140 17.47 8.48 8.29
CA SER A 140 18.68 8.85 9.03
C SER A 140 18.78 10.36 9.22
N ARG A 141 19.57 10.78 10.20
CA ARG A 141 19.89 12.20 10.47
C ARG A 141 21.38 12.44 10.34
N LEU A 142 21.76 13.56 9.74
CA LEU A 142 23.14 13.99 9.64
C LEU A 142 23.23 15.52 9.76
N GLY A 143 23.74 16.00 10.89
CA GLY A 143 23.81 17.44 11.16
C GLY A 143 22.42 18.06 11.28
N ASP A 144 22.17 19.08 10.46
CA ASP A 144 20.92 19.85 10.36
C ASP A 144 19.90 19.25 9.38
N LYS A 145 20.17 18.05 8.84
CA LYS A 145 19.33 17.40 7.83
C LYS A 145 18.83 16.04 8.26
N VAL A 146 17.61 15.74 7.85
CA VAL A 146 17.01 14.40 7.90
C VAL A 146 16.87 13.85 6.48
N PHE A 147 17.26 12.59 6.30
CA PHE A 147 17.12 11.85 5.05
C PHE A 147 15.82 11.06 5.09
N ILE A 148 15.02 11.24 4.05
CA ILE A 148 13.69 10.67 3.95
C ILE A 148 13.57 9.79 2.69
N ASP A 149 12.81 8.72 2.83
CA ASP A 149 12.33 7.91 1.72
C ASP A 149 10.92 8.35 1.35
N ASP A 150 10.79 9.01 0.21
CA ASP A 150 9.53 9.50 -0.36
C ASP A 150 8.98 8.57 -1.46
N SER A 151 9.49 7.33 -1.53
CA SER A 151 8.94 6.29 -2.39
C SER A 151 7.71 5.61 -1.75
N PRO A 152 6.79 5.03 -2.56
CA PRO A 152 5.58 4.39 -2.06
C PRO A 152 5.88 3.01 -1.45
N VAL A 153 6.60 2.99 -0.32
CA VAL A 153 7.04 1.77 0.36
C VAL A 153 6.35 1.56 1.71
N ASN A 154 6.02 0.31 2.00
CA ASN A 154 5.56 -0.11 3.32
C ASN A 154 6.76 -0.39 4.22
N ASN A 155 6.73 0.13 5.45
CA ASN A 155 7.83 0.03 6.41
C ASN A 155 7.40 -0.73 7.66
N LEU A 156 8.23 -1.67 8.10
CA LEU A 156 8.07 -2.39 9.37
C LEU A 156 9.16 -1.96 10.35
N ILE A 157 8.76 -1.30 11.43
CA ILE A 157 9.68 -0.76 12.43
C ILE A 157 9.61 -1.61 13.68
N ILE A 158 10.66 -2.39 13.89
CA ILE A 158 10.75 -3.34 15.01
C ILE A 158 11.65 -2.75 16.09
N GLY A 159 11.10 -2.63 17.30
CA GLY A 159 11.84 -2.20 18.48
C GLY A 159 11.18 -2.74 19.74
N THR A 160 11.99 -3.11 20.73
CA THR A 160 11.49 -3.51 22.05
C THR A 160 10.95 -2.30 22.81
N THR A 161 10.16 -2.52 23.87
CA THR A 161 9.72 -1.45 24.77
C THR A 161 10.92 -0.69 25.31
N ARG A 162 10.84 0.66 25.35
CA ARG A 162 11.93 1.57 25.75
C ARG A 162 13.16 1.58 24.82
N SER A 163 13.06 1.06 23.60
CA SER A 163 14.12 1.20 22.58
C SER A 163 14.22 2.61 21.97
N GLY A 164 13.31 3.52 22.31
CA GLY A 164 13.27 4.88 21.78
C GLY A 164 12.54 5.03 20.44
N LYS A 165 11.79 4.01 19.99
CA LYS A 165 11.05 4.03 18.71
C LYS A 165 10.14 5.26 18.56
N GLY A 166 9.37 5.61 19.60
CA GLY A 166 8.49 6.79 19.58
C GLY A 166 9.27 8.09 19.30
N GLU A 167 10.28 8.34 20.12
CA GLU A 167 11.14 9.55 20.06
C GLU A 167 12.00 9.65 18.80
N THR A 168 12.56 8.53 18.36
CA THR A 168 13.56 8.53 17.28
C THR A 168 12.96 8.37 15.89
N TYR A 169 11.76 7.79 15.79
CA TYR A 169 11.11 7.48 14.51
C TYR A 169 9.68 8.02 14.40
N VAL A 170 8.77 7.71 15.33
CA VAL A 170 7.33 8.01 15.17
C VAL A 170 7.05 9.51 15.17
N PHE A 171 7.44 10.23 16.22
CA PHE A 171 7.25 11.69 16.28
C PHE A 171 7.98 12.43 15.14
N PRO A 172 9.25 12.12 14.83
CA PRO A 172 9.94 12.71 13.69
C PRO A 172 9.23 12.49 12.36
N THR A 173 8.65 11.31 12.15
CA THR A 173 7.96 10.99 10.90
C THR A 173 6.67 11.81 10.76
N ILE A 174 5.89 11.95 11.84
CA ILE A 174 4.70 12.83 11.86
C ILE A 174 5.10 14.29 11.57
N ASP A 175 6.18 14.78 12.20
CA ASP A 175 6.68 16.14 11.98
C ASP A 175 7.12 16.36 10.53
N VAL A 176 7.93 15.44 9.97
CA VAL A 176 8.41 15.53 8.58
C VAL A 176 7.25 15.55 7.60
N TYR A 177 6.26 14.65 7.73
CA TYR A 177 5.10 14.64 6.83
C TYR A 177 4.30 15.94 6.90
N SER A 178 4.13 16.49 8.10
CA SER A 178 3.32 17.71 8.28
C SER A 178 4.03 19.01 7.88
N ARG A 179 5.38 19.03 7.78
CA ARG A 179 6.16 20.16 7.26
C ARG A 179 6.29 20.20 5.73
N ALA A 180 5.96 19.12 5.05
CA ALA A 180 6.04 19.05 3.59
C ALA A 180 5.09 20.05 2.92
N GLU A 181 5.47 20.59 1.76
CA GLU A 181 4.60 21.43 0.94
C GLU A 181 3.35 20.65 0.47
N HIS A 182 3.53 19.38 0.12
CA HIS A 182 2.44 18.47 -0.22
C HIS A 182 2.14 17.58 0.99
N GLN A 183 1.36 18.13 1.93
CA GLN A 183 0.96 17.44 3.16
C GLN A 183 0.03 16.25 2.85
N PRO A 184 0.39 15.02 3.26
CA PRO A 184 -0.53 13.89 3.18
C PRO A 184 -1.56 13.96 4.30
N SER A 185 -2.67 13.24 4.14
CA SER A 185 -3.53 12.88 5.26
C SER A 185 -2.86 11.79 6.11
N LEU A 186 -3.05 11.84 7.42
CA LEU A 186 -2.38 10.97 8.38
C LEU A 186 -3.40 10.13 9.15
N ILE A 187 -3.22 8.80 9.17
CA ILE A 187 -4.02 7.88 9.97
C ILE A 187 -3.13 7.28 11.05
N ILE A 188 -3.30 7.74 12.28
CA ILE A 188 -2.35 7.51 13.36
C ILE A 188 -3.00 6.64 14.43
N ASN A 189 -2.50 5.43 14.61
CA ASN A 189 -2.86 4.64 15.79
C ASN A 189 -2.06 5.15 17.00
N THR A 190 -2.76 5.55 18.06
CA THR A 190 -2.15 6.17 19.24
C THR A 190 -2.60 5.44 20.51
N PRO A 191 -1.93 4.33 20.88
CA PRO A 191 -2.14 3.71 22.19
C PRO A 191 -2.09 4.78 23.30
N LYS A 192 -3.09 4.78 24.19
CA LYS A 192 -3.21 5.75 25.30
C LYS A 192 -3.31 7.24 24.93
N GLY A 193 -3.32 7.59 23.64
CA GLY A 193 -3.43 8.99 23.19
C GLY A 193 -2.13 9.81 23.30
N GLU A 194 -0.96 9.19 23.48
CA GLU A 194 0.32 9.90 23.58
C GLU A 194 0.66 10.70 22.31
N LEU A 195 0.50 10.09 21.13
CA LEU A 195 0.79 10.75 19.85
C LEU A 195 -0.18 11.88 19.57
N PHE A 196 -1.45 11.70 19.94
CA PHE A 196 -2.46 12.75 19.83
C PHE A 196 -2.10 13.96 20.68
N THR A 197 -1.84 13.74 21.98
CA THR A 197 -1.51 14.81 22.93
C THR A 197 -0.28 15.61 22.49
N ALA A 198 0.74 14.94 21.96
CA ALA A 198 1.98 15.59 21.57
C ALA A 198 1.94 16.25 20.18
N SER A 199 1.06 15.82 19.27
CA SER A 199 1.09 16.27 17.86
C SER A 199 -0.10 17.13 17.44
N LYS A 200 -1.21 17.10 18.17
CA LYS A 200 -2.47 17.75 17.77
C LYS A 200 -2.30 19.23 17.45
N ASP A 201 -1.81 20.02 18.41
CA ASP A 201 -1.75 21.48 18.27
C ASP A 201 -0.85 21.88 17.08
N THR A 202 0.31 21.21 16.96
CA THR A 202 1.23 21.39 15.82
C THR A 202 0.56 21.09 14.47
N LEU A 203 -0.24 20.02 14.37
CA LEU A 203 -0.94 19.67 13.14
C LEU A 203 -2.05 20.68 12.82
N GLU A 204 -2.81 21.13 13.82
CA GLU A 204 -3.84 22.17 13.67
C GLU A 204 -3.23 23.48 13.15
N GLU A 205 -2.12 23.93 13.75
CA GLU A 205 -1.38 25.12 13.30
C GLU A 205 -0.87 24.99 11.86
N ARG A 206 -0.54 23.76 11.43
CA ARG A 206 -0.11 23.43 10.07
C ARG A 206 -1.28 23.20 9.10
N GLY A 207 -2.52 23.45 9.52
CA GLY A 207 -3.71 23.44 8.66
C GLY A 207 -4.42 22.08 8.53
N TYR A 208 -4.06 21.09 9.35
CA TYR A 208 -4.75 19.80 9.36
C TYR A 208 -6.14 19.91 9.99
N HIS A 209 -7.10 19.20 9.39
CA HIS A 209 -8.37 18.89 10.03
C HIS A 209 -8.22 17.65 10.92
N ILE A 210 -8.38 17.82 12.23
CA ILE A 210 -8.18 16.74 13.19
C ILE A 210 -9.49 16.03 13.47
N GLU A 211 -9.44 14.70 13.47
CA GLU A 211 -10.52 13.82 13.92
C GLU A 211 -9.95 12.77 14.89
N VAL A 212 -10.75 12.36 15.86
CA VAL A 212 -10.31 11.43 16.91
C VAL A 212 -11.30 10.29 17.06
N LEU A 213 -10.89 9.07 16.73
CA LEU A 213 -11.61 7.85 17.10
C LEU A 213 -11.13 7.41 18.48
N ASN A 214 -11.88 7.75 19.53
CA ASN A 214 -11.49 7.49 20.90
C ASN A 214 -12.15 6.23 21.46
N LEU A 215 -11.46 5.09 21.43
CA LEU A 215 -11.96 3.83 22.01
C LEU A 215 -11.65 3.68 23.50
N LEU A 216 -10.89 4.62 24.08
CA LEU A 216 -10.65 4.68 25.52
C LEU A 216 -11.81 5.40 26.22
N ASN A 217 -12.24 6.55 25.68
CA ASN A 217 -13.43 7.28 26.11
C ASN A 217 -14.36 7.51 24.89
N PRO A 218 -15.29 6.59 24.59
CA PRO A 218 -16.13 6.67 23.39
C PRO A 218 -17.02 7.91 23.30
N LEU A 219 -17.39 8.51 24.44
CA LEU A 219 -18.19 9.75 24.46
C LEU A 219 -17.41 10.98 23.99
N ASP A 220 -16.08 10.96 24.10
CA ASP A 220 -15.17 12.02 23.60
C ASP A 220 -14.68 11.74 22.16
N SER A 221 -15.18 10.67 21.53
CA SER A 221 -14.83 10.28 20.18
C SER A 221 -15.62 11.06 19.13
N MET A 222 -15.05 11.19 17.94
CA MET A 222 -15.81 11.42 16.71
C MET A 222 -16.90 10.35 16.56
N SER A 223 -18.00 10.70 15.90
CA SER A 223 -19.05 9.73 15.62
C SER A 223 -18.68 8.91 14.38
N TYR A 224 -18.72 7.58 14.51
CA TYR A 224 -18.35 6.66 13.43
C TYR A 224 -19.39 5.55 13.30
N ASN A 225 -20.29 5.69 12.33
CA ASN A 225 -21.31 4.67 12.06
C ASN A 225 -20.75 3.64 11.09
N LEU A 226 -20.58 2.40 11.56
CA LEU A 226 -20.04 1.29 10.78
C LEU A 226 -20.91 0.93 9.56
N LEU A 227 -22.19 1.31 9.57
CA LEU A 227 -23.13 1.09 8.47
C LEU A 227 -23.20 2.26 7.48
N GLN A 228 -22.42 3.33 7.68
CA GLN A 228 -22.50 4.53 6.83
C GLN A 228 -22.27 4.21 5.35
N LEU A 229 -21.24 3.42 5.03
CA LEU A 229 -20.96 3.05 3.64
C LEU A 229 -22.07 2.20 3.01
N VAL A 230 -22.69 1.31 3.81
CA VAL A 230 -23.82 0.48 3.37
C VAL A 230 -25.02 1.36 3.09
N LYS A 231 -25.34 2.27 4.02
CA LYS A 231 -26.41 3.26 3.91
C LYS A 231 -26.25 4.12 2.64
N ASP A 232 -25.06 4.67 2.41
CA ASP A 232 -24.79 5.53 1.25
C ASP A 232 -24.93 4.77 -0.07
N ALA A 233 -24.37 3.56 -0.16
CA ALA A 233 -24.54 2.72 -1.35
C ALA A 233 -26.01 2.34 -1.61
N TYR A 234 -26.77 2.06 -0.55
CA TYR A 234 -28.19 1.72 -0.65
C TYR A 234 -29.03 2.91 -1.12
N LYS A 235 -28.77 4.12 -0.59
CA LYS A 235 -29.42 5.37 -1.02
C LYS A 235 -29.06 5.76 -2.45
N ASP A 236 -27.81 5.49 -2.82
CA ASP A 236 -27.36 5.60 -4.20
C ASP A 236 -27.96 4.48 -5.08
N GLY A 237 -28.82 3.59 -4.59
CA GLY A 237 -29.44 2.51 -5.35
C GLY A 237 -28.45 1.50 -5.93
N ASP A 238 -27.23 1.45 -5.39
CA ASP A 238 -26.20 0.47 -5.70
C ASP A 238 -26.26 -0.68 -4.67
N TYR A 239 -27.33 -1.46 -4.78
CA TYR A 239 -27.60 -2.58 -3.86
C TYR A 239 -26.49 -3.64 -3.88
N SER A 240 -25.80 -3.80 -5.01
CA SER A 240 -24.67 -4.73 -5.16
C SER A 240 -23.48 -4.28 -4.31
N THR A 241 -23.10 -2.99 -4.38
CA THR A 241 -22.06 -2.44 -3.51
C THR A 241 -22.49 -2.49 -2.04
N ALA A 242 -23.75 -2.18 -1.72
CA ALA A 242 -24.26 -2.27 -0.36
C ALA A 242 -24.11 -3.68 0.24
N GLN A 243 -24.47 -4.73 -0.53
CA GLN A 243 -24.28 -6.13 -0.14
C GLN A 243 -22.82 -6.50 0.05
N ALA A 244 -21.93 -6.07 -0.85
CA ALA A 244 -20.51 -6.35 -0.75
C ALA A 244 -19.89 -5.69 0.51
N LEU A 245 -20.23 -4.43 0.78
CA LEU A 245 -19.82 -3.70 1.98
C LEU A 245 -20.33 -4.37 3.26
N CYS A 246 -21.59 -4.80 3.27
CA CYS A 246 -22.18 -5.54 4.37
C CYS A 246 -21.44 -6.85 4.64
N LYS A 247 -21.15 -7.62 3.59
CA LYS A 247 -20.38 -8.87 3.69
C LYS A 247 -18.98 -8.63 4.24
N THR A 248 -18.27 -7.60 3.77
CA THR A 248 -16.95 -7.21 4.28
C THR A 248 -16.99 -6.85 5.77
N LEU A 249 -18.03 -6.13 6.21
CA LEU A 249 -18.25 -5.82 7.61
C LEU A 249 -18.47 -7.09 8.44
N SER A 250 -19.41 -7.96 8.04
CA SER A 250 -19.66 -9.22 8.74
C SER A 250 -18.41 -10.12 8.80
N HIS A 251 -17.61 -10.14 7.74
CA HIS A 251 -16.39 -10.90 7.70
C HIS A 251 -15.37 -10.37 8.71
N THR A 252 -15.29 -9.05 8.89
CA THR A 252 -14.41 -8.45 9.90
C THR A 252 -14.85 -8.78 11.33
N LEU A 253 -16.15 -8.93 11.55
CA LEU A 253 -16.72 -9.24 12.86
C LEU A 253 -16.60 -10.72 13.26
N TYR A 254 -16.74 -11.65 12.32
CA TYR A 254 -16.90 -13.07 12.64
C TYR A 254 -15.83 -14.01 12.07
N TYR A 255 -15.16 -13.65 10.98
CA TYR A 255 -14.28 -14.60 10.28
C TYR A 255 -12.98 -14.84 11.03
N ASN A 256 -12.82 -16.05 11.55
CA ASN A 256 -11.59 -16.51 12.16
C ASN A 256 -11.05 -17.72 11.38
N PRO A 257 -9.85 -17.63 10.77
CA PRO A 257 -9.30 -18.72 9.97
C PRO A 257 -8.88 -19.94 10.80
N THR A 258 -8.79 -19.82 12.12
CA THR A 258 -8.30 -20.87 13.03
C THR A 258 -9.40 -21.73 13.62
N VAL A 259 -10.68 -21.44 13.33
CA VAL A 259 -11.80 -22.22 13.89
C VAL A 259 -11.84 -23.61 13.28
N LYS A 260 -12.16 -24.60 14.13
CA LYS A 260 -12.30 -26.01 13.70
C LYS A 260 -13.52 -26.22 12.81
N ASP A 261 -14.63 -25.55 13.13
CA ASP A 261 -15.89 -25.66 12.41
C ASP A 261 -16.33 -24.29 11.86
N PRO A 262 -16.10 -24.02 10.56
CA PRO A 262 -16.50 -22.78 9.91
C PRO A 262 -18.02 -22.55 9.81
N PHE A 263 -18.85 -23.58 10.04
CA PHE A 263 -20.29 -23.49 9.88
C PHE A 263 -20.91 -22.35 10.72
N TRP A 264 -20.56 -22.27 12.00
CA TRP A 264 -21.14 -21.30 12.93
C TRP A 264 -20.81 -19.85 12.57
N GLN A 265 -19.55 -19.57 12.20
CA GLN A 265 -19.16 -18.23 11.76
C GLN A 265 -19.83 -17.86 10.42
N GLN A 266 -20.01 -18.82 9.50
CA GLN A 266 -20.67 -18.56 8.22
C GLN A 266 -22.15 -18.23 8.42
N CYS A 267 -22.84 -18.97 9.29
CA CYS A 267 -24.22 -18.68 9.66
C CYS A 267 -24.35 -17.32 10.36
N ALA A 268 -23.43 -16.99 11.28
CA ALA A 268 -23.44 -15.70 11.97
C ALA A 268 -23.22 -14.52 11.00
N MET A 269 -22.32 -14.66 10.03
CA MET A 269 -22.15 -13.65 8.97
C MET A 269 -23.42 -13.49 8.12
N SER A 270 -24.05 -14.60 7.72
CA SER A 270 -25.28 -14.57 6.90
C SER A 270 -26.44 -13.89 7.65
N LEU A 271 -26.63 -14.24 8.93
CA LEU A 271 -27.66 -13.64 9.78
C LEU A 271 -27.40 -12.15 10.02
N CYS A 272 -26.16 -11.77 10.33
CA CYS A 272 -25.77 -10.38 10.48
C CYS A 272 -26.06 -9.57 9.20
N ASN A 273 -25.70 -10.12 8.02
CA ASN A 273 -25.99 -9.47 6.74
C ASN A 273 -27.48 -9.32 6.49
N ALA A 274 -28.28 -10.35 6.77
CA ALA A 274 -29.73 -10.30 6.64
C ALA A 274 -30.33 -9.16 7.48
N MET A 275 -29.92 -9.04 8.75
CA MET A 275 -30.43 -8.01 9.65
C MET A 275 -29.96 -6.60 9.27
N ILE A 276 -28.68 -6.42 8.91
CA ILE A 276 -28.17 -5.11 8.45
C ILE A 276 -28.96 -4.64 7.23
N LEU A 277 -29.14 -5.50 6.23
CA LEU A 277 -29.87 -5.15 5.00
C LEU A 277 -31.35 -4.90 5.29
N ALA A 278 -31.99 -5.70 6.15
CA ALA A 278 -33.39 -5.50 6.55
C ALA A 278 -33.60 -4.18 7.30
N VAL A 279 -32.74 -3.85 8.27
CA VAL A 279 -32.80 -2.59 9.01
C VAL A 279 -32.58 -1.41 8.07
N THR A 280 -31.61 -1.52 7.15
CA THR A 280 -31.30 -0.48 6.16
C THR A 280 -32.50 -0.21 5.26
N ASP A 281 -33.06 -1.26 4.65
CA ASP A 281 -34.20 -1.17 3.73
C ASP A 281 -35.43 -0.57 4.42
N LYS A 282 -35.82 -1.12 5.58
CA LYS A 282 -36.95 -0.64 6.37
C LYS A 282 -36.80 0.82 6.78
N CYS A 283 -35.64 1.20 7.32
CA CYS A 283 -35.43 2.57 7.80
C CYS A 283 -35.38 3.59 6.66
N ILE A 284 -34.90 3.21 5.48
CA ILE A 284 -34.94 4.08 4.29
C ILE A 284 -36.38 4.24 3.80
N ALA A 285 -37.15 3.15 3.71
CA ALA A 285 -38.55 3.18 3.30
C ALA A 285 -39.43 4.01 4.25
N GLU A 286 -39.14 3.97 5.55
CA GLU A 286 -39.87 4.72 6.59
C GLU A 286 -39.33 6.15 6.82
N GLY A 287 -38.24 6.53 6.16
CA GLY A 287 -37.60 7.85 6.33
C GLY A 287 -36.91 8.06 7.68
N THR A 288 -36.63 6.99 8.44
CA THR A 288 -35.94 7.01 9.74
C THR A 288 -34.49 6.57 9.61
N GLU A 289 -33.76 7.14 8.66
CA GLU A 289 -32.42 6.70 8.29
C GLU A 289 -31.38 6.85 9.42
N GLU A 290 -31.67 7.69 10.42
CA GLU A 290 -30.86 7.86 11.64
C GLU A 290 -30.83 6.62 12.53
N LYS A 291 -31.78 5.69 12.35
CA LYS A 291 -31.83 4.43 13.11
C LYS A 291 -30.94 3.33 12.54
N ILE A 292 -30.38 3.53 11.34
CA ILE A 292 -29.51 2.56 10.66
C ILE A 292 -28.17 2.50 11.38
N THR A 293 -28.08 1.65 12.40
CA THR A 293 -26.95 1.54 13.33
C THR A 293 -26.73 0.09 13.73
N MET A 294 -25.51 -0.26 14.16
CA MET A 294 -25.24 -1.59 14.71
C MET A 294 -26.02 -1.86 16.01
N TYR A 295 -26.35 -0.82 16.77
CA TYR A 295 -27.22 -0.90 17.94
C TYR A 295 -28.63 -1.41 17.57
N ALA A 296 -29.24 -0.85 16.52
CA ALA A 296 -30.54 -1.31 16.04
C ALA A 296 -30.51 -2.76 15.55
N VAL A 297 -29.44 -3.16 14.87
CA VAL A 297 -29.23 -4.55 14.42
C VAL A 297 -29.11 -5.51 15.60
N ALA A 298 -28.35 -5.14 16.64
CA ALA A 298 -28.22 -5.95 17.86
C ALA A 298 -29.55 -6.08 18.61
N ASN A 299 -30.30 -4.99 18.75
CA ASN A 299 -31.61 -5.01 19.40
C ASN A 299 -32.65 -5.82 18.62
N MET A 300 -32.63 -5.76 17.28
CA MET A 300 -33.49 -6.61 16.44
C MET A 300 -33.28 -8.09 16.78
N LEU A 301 -32.03 -8.55 16.86
CA LEU A 301 -31.73 -9.94 17.22
C LEU A 301 -32.17 -10.27 18.65
N SER A 302 -31.88 -9.37 19.60
CA SER A 302 -32.21 -9.57 21.01
C SER A 302 -33.71 -9.66 21.25
N GLU A 303 -34.50 -8.77 20.65
CA GLU A 303 -35.96 -8.69 20.84
C GLU A 303 -36.71 -9.76 20.07
N LEU A 304 -36.39 -9.95 18.78
CA LEU A 304 -37.14 -10.86 17.91
C LEU A 304 -36.61 -12.30 18.03
N GLY A 305 -35.29 -12.48 18.17
CA GLY A 305 -34.68 -13.80 18.24
C GLY A 305 -35.02 -14.57 19.52
N SER A 306 -35.39 -13.88 20.60
CA SER A 306 -35.80 -14.48 21.88
C SER A 306 -37.31 -14.66 22.04
N LYS A 307 -38.12 -14.14 21.11
CA LYS A 307 -39.58 -14.13 21.20
C LYS A 307 -40.20 -15.22 20.35
N GLU A 308 -41.01 -16.07 20.98
CA GLU A 308 -41.85 -17.05 20.29
C GLU A 308 -43.30 -16.52 20.22
N VAL A 309 -43.96 -16.72 19.09
CA VAL A 309 -45.30 -16.21 18.75
C VAL A 309 -46.17 -17.37 18.30
N ILE A 310 -47.36 -17.47 18.87
CA ILE A 310 -48.38 -18.43 18.45
C ILE A 310 -49.22 -17.77 17.35
N VAL A 311 -49.03 -18.20 16.10
CA VAL A 311 -49.77 -17.67 14.95
C VAL A 311 -51.07 -18.45 14.72
N ASP A 312 -51.05 -19.75 14.98
CA ASP A 312 -52.19 -20.67 14.92
C ASP A 312 -52.25 -21.42 16.26
N PRO A 313 -53.40 -21.43 16.97
CA PRO A 313 -53.57 -22.18 18.22
C PRO A 313 -53.22 -23.67 18.12
N ASP A 314 -53.33 -24.25 16.93
CA ASP A 314 -53.09 -25.68 16.68
C ASP A 314 -51.66 -25.97 16.15
N ALA A 315 -50.83 -24.95 15.95
CA ALA A 315 -49.46 -25.09 15.46
C ALA A 315 -48.40 -24.77 16.52
N ASP A 316 -47.19 -25.30 16.31
CA ASP A 316 -46.04 -24.96 17.17
C ASP A 316 -45.75 -23.45 17.14
N PRO A 317 -45.36 -22.84 18.28
CA PRO A 317 -44.91 -21.46 18.33
C PRO A 317 -43.78 -21.22 17.32
N GLN A 318 -43.86 -20.08 16.62
CA GLN A 318 -42.87 -19.65 15.65
C GLN A 318 -42.06 -18.48 16.19
N ASN A 319 -40.79 -18.41 15.82
CA ASN A 319 -39.92 -17.34 16.29
C ASN A 319 -40.28 -16.02 15.60
N ALA A 320 -40.30 -14.92 16.36
CA ALA A 320 -40.69 -13.62 15.82
C ALA A 320 -39.72 -13.12 14.73
N LEU A 321 -38.43 -13.51 14.79
CA LEU A 321 -37.46 -13.16 13.75
C LEU A 321 -37.74 -13.92 12.45
N ASP A 322 -38.12 -15.20 12.54
CA ASP A 322 -38.53 -16.00 11.37
C ASP A 322 -39.72 -15.34 10.68
N LEU A 323 -40.77 -15.01 11.44
CA LEU A 323 -41.96 -14.34 10.93
C LEU A 323 -41.66 -12.99 10.26
N TYR A 324 -40.73 -12.21 10.84
CA TYR A 324 -40.30 -10.95 10.25
C TYR A 324 -39.71 -11.15 8.85
N PHE A 325 -38.75 -12.07 8.69
CA PHE A 325 -38.12 -12.33 7.40
C PHE A 325 -39.05 -13.04 6.41
N GLU A 326 -39.96 -13.89 6.89
CA GLU A 326 -41.00 -14.51 6.06
C GLU A 326 -41.97 -13.48 5.47
N GLY A 327 -42.26 -12.40 6.21
CA GLY A 327 -43.08 -11.28 5.75
C GLY A 327 -42.42 -10.38 4.72
N LEU A 328 -41.09 -10.46 4.51
CA LEU A 328 -40.41 -9.66 3.49
C LEU A 328 -40.75 -10.13 2.05
N PRO A 329 -40.68 -9.24 1.04
CA PRO A 329 -40.83 -9.59 -0.37
C PRO A 329 -39.91 -10.76 -0.80
N ALA A 330 -40.37 -11.57 -1.77
CA ALA A 330 -39.63 -12.76 -2.21
C ALA A 330 -38.28 -12.44 -2.88
N ASP A 331 -38.16 -11.25 -3.47
CA ASP A 331 -36.95 -10.71 -4.08
C ASP A 331 -36.05 -9.97 -3.08
N SER A 332 -36.43 -9.89 -1.81
CA SER A 332 -35.63 -9.27 -0.75
C SER A 332 -34.32 -10.02 -0.54
N VAL A 333 -33.20 -9.32 -0.71
CA VAL A 333 -31.87 -9.87 -0.43
C VAL A 333 -31.70 -10.20 1.05
N ALA A 334 -32.29 -9.40 1.94
CA ALA A 334 -32.26 -9.67 3.37
C ALA A 334 -32.92 -11.01 3.70
N LYS A 335 -34.07 -11.32 3.08
CA LYS A 335 -34.76 -12.61 3.20
C LYS A 335 -33.90 -13.76 2.67
N MET A 336 -33.26 -13.60 1.52
CA MET A 336 -32.37 -14.62 0.95
C MET A 336 -31.17 -14.93 1.86
N GLN A 337 -30.56 -13.91 2.48
CA GLN A 337 -29.46 -14.08 3.43
C GLN A 337 -29.90 -14.73 4.75
N TYR A 338 -31.17 -14.60 5.13
CA TYR A 338 -31.73 -15.24 6.33
C TYR A 338 -32.00 -16.75 6.15
N ALA A 339 -32.06 -17.24 4.90
CA ALA A 339 -32.49 -18.60 4.60
C ALA A 339 -31.72 -19.68 5.37
N THR A 340 -30.40 -19.54 5.54
CA THR A 340 -29.57 -20.50 6.30
C THR A 340 -29.98 -20.60 7.78
N SER A 341 -30.36 -19.47 8.39
CA SER A 341 -30.90 -19.44 9.75
C SER A 341 -32.28 -20.07 9.80
N ASN A 342 -33.15 -19.80 8.82
CA ASN A 342 -34.51 -20.37 8.78
C ASN A 342 -34.52 -21.89 8.55
N PHE A 343 -33.59 -22.42 7.73
CA PHE A 343 -33.44 -23.87 7.54
C PHE A 343 -33.01 -24.60 8.82
N SER A 344 -32.34 -23.89 9.72
CA SER A 344 -31.89 -24.42 11.00
C SER A 344 -32.99 -24.20 12.04
N LYS A 345 -33.62 -25.28 12.53
CA LYS A 345 -34.63 -25.21 13.61
C LYS A 345 -34.06 -25.69 14.95
N GLY A 346 -34.77 -25.38 16.04
CA GLY A 346 -34.44 -25.88 17.39
C GLY A 346 -33.09 -25.39 17.93
N THR A 347 -32.30 -26.31 18.51
CA THR A 347 -31.03 -25.99 19.19
C THR A 347 -29.98 -25.37 18.26
N THR A 348 -29.91 -25.82 17.00
CA THR A 348 -29.00 -25.25 16.00
C THR A 348 -29.31 -23.78 15.74
N ARG A 349 -30.60 -23.42 15.63
CA ARG A 349 -31.04 -22.02 15.48
C ARG A 349 -30.57 -21.16 16.64
N GLY A 350 -30.81 -21.64 17.87
CA GLY A 350 -30.38 -20.97 19.10
C GLY A 350 -28.85 -20.76 19.14
N GLY A 351 -28.08 -21.75 18.68
CA GLY A 351 -26.63 -21.64 18.54
C GLY A 351 -26.20 -20.55 17.54
N ILE A 352 -26.86 -20.46 16.38
CA ILE A 352 -26.60 -19.42 15.36
C ILE A 352 -26.92 -18.03 15.94
N PHE A 353 -28.05 -17.87 16.62
CA PHE A 353 -28.45 -16.60 17.23
C PHE A 353 -27.47 -16.18 18.31
N THR A 354 -27.06 -17.12 19.17
CA THR A 354 -26.07 -16.88 20.22
C THR A 354 -24.74 -16.44 19.62
N GLN A 355 -24.24 -17.16 18.61
CA GLN A 355 -22.98 -16.83 17.96
C GLN A 355 -23.01 -15.45 17.26
N THR A 356 -24.15 -15.10 16.67
CA THR A 356 -24.33 -13.78 16.05
C THR A 356 -24.37 -12.69 17.13
N MET A 357 -25.16 -12.89 18.20
CA MET A 357 -25.26 -11.90 19.28
C MET A 357 -23.92 -11.67 19.99
N ASN A 358 -23.06 -12.69 20.11
CA ASN A 358 -21.71 -12.53 20.66
C ASN A 358 -20.90 -11.45 19.92
N GLY A 359 -20.99 -11.39 18.58
CA GLY A 359 -20.31 -10.37 17.77
C GLY A 359 -21.01 -9.00 17.77
N LEU A 360 -22.32 -8.96 18.06
CA LEU A 360 -23.11 -7.73 18.09
C LEU A 360 -23.17 -7.07 19.48
N SER A 361 -22.94 -7.82 20.54
CA SER A 361 -23.12 -7.38 21.93
C SER A 361 -22.31 -6.14 22.28
N ILE A 362 -21.12 -5.96 21.70
CA ILE A 362 -20.31 -4.75 21.92
C ILE A 362 -21.03 -3.45 21.54
N PHE A 363 -21.97 -3.51 20.59
CA PHE A 363 -22.70 -2.34 20.12
C PHE A 363 -23.93 -2.02 20.98
N THR A 364 -24.27 -2.84 21.98
CA THR A 364 -25.35 -2.57 22.92
C THR A 364 -24.89 -1.79 24.16
N PHE A 365 -23.58 -1.70 24.39
CA PHE A 365 -23.02 -0.86 25.45
C PHE A 365 -23.28 0.62 25.15
N ASP A 366 -23.78 1.35 26.15
CA ASP A 366 -24.31 2.72 25.99
C ASP A 366 -23.34 3.68 25.28
N GLU A 367 -22.07 3.71 25.70
CA GLU A 367 -21.07 4.62 25.13
C GLU A 367 -20.71 4.25 23.68
N ILE A 368 -20.59 2.95 23.36
CA ILE A 368 -20.30 2.47 22.01
C ILE A 368 -21.50 2.70 21.09
N ALA A 369 -22.73 2.44 21.57
CA ALA A 369 -23.95 2.71 20.84
C ALA A 369 -24.03 4.20 20.46
N LYS A 370 -23.76 5.11 21.41
CA LYS A 370 -23.74 6.56 21.17
C LYS A 370 -22.65 6.97 20.17
N MET A 371 -21.41 6.49 20.34
CA MET A 371 -20.30 6.78 19.42
C MET A 371 -20.60 6.33 17.99
N THR A 372 -21.29 5.19 17.84
CA THR A 372 -21.56 4.58 16.52
C THR A 372 -22.93 4.95 15.92
N ALA A 373 -23.71 5.81 16.59
CA ALA A 373 -25.05 6.18 16.14
C ALA A 373 -25.05 7.18 14.96
N LYS A 374 -24.01 7.99 14.83
CA LYS A 374 -23.87 9.02 13.79
C LYS A 374 -22.53 8.88 13.08
N ASN A 375 -22.35 9.63 11.99
CA ASN A 375 -21.09 9.69 11.27
C ASN A 375 -20.65 11.14 11.09
N SER A 376 -19.51 11.52 11.67
CA SER A 376 -18.94 12.88 11.54
C SER A 376 -17.88 12.99 10.45
N VAL A 377 -17.33 11.86 9.98
CA VAL A 377 -16.22 11.82 9.00
C VAL A 377 -16.63 11.06 7.76
N ASP A 378 -16.60 11.72 6.61
CA ASP A 378 -16.61 11.02 5.33
C ASP A 378 -15.23 10.40 5.08
N LEU A 379 -15.14 9.07 5.10
CA LEU A 379 -13.88 8.35 4.90
C LEU A 379 -13.27 8.64 3.52
N LYS A 380 -14.09 8.94 2.51
CA LYS A 380 -13.63 9.25 1.16
C LYS A 380 -12.81 10.54 1.13
N ARG A 381 -13.17 11.53 1.95
CA ARG A 381 -12.55 12.86 1.94
C ARG A 381 -11.07 12.84 2.32
N VAL A 382 -10.62 11.81 3.03
CA VAL A 382 -9.24 11.63 3.47
C VAL A 382 -8.27 11.60 2.30
N GLY A 383 -8.64 10.95 1.18
CA GLY A 383 -7.84 10.91 -0.05
C GLY A 383 -8.49 11.61 -1.26
N PHE A 384 -9.81 11.80 -1.23
CA PHE A 384 -10.62 12.40 -2.30
C PHE A 384 -11.61 13.41 -1.71
N GLY A 385 -11.11 14.54 -1.23
CA GLY A 385 -11.93 15.59 -0.61
C GLY A 385 -12.77 16.42 -1.59
N LYS A 386 -12.62 16.21 -2.90
CA LYS A 386 -13.23 17.04 -3.95
C LYS A 386 -14.02 16.14 -4.89
N THR A 387 -15.34 16.27 -4.86
CA THR A 387 -16.25 15.42 -5.64
C THR A 387 -17.41 16.23 -6.19
N ILE A 388 -17.81 15.92 -7.43
CA ILE A 388 -19.05 16.38 -8.03
C ILE A 388 -19.91 15.18 -8.45
N LYS A 389 -21.17 15.17 -8.00
CA LYS A 389 -22.15 14.13 -8.32
C LYS A 389 -23.32 14.72 -9.10
N GLY A 390 -23.86 13.92 -10.01
CA GLY A 390 -25.04 14.29 -10.77
C GLY A 390 -25.69 13.12 -11.50
N LYS A 391 -26.71 13.45 -12.27
CA LYS A 391 -27.44 12.54 -13.16
C LYS A 391 -27.46 13.12 -14.57
N VAL A 392 -27.30 12.25 -15.54
CA VAL A 392 -27.43 12.50 -16.97
C VAL A 392 -28.10 11.30 -17.63
N THR A 393 -28.40 11.35 -18.92
CA THR A 393 -28.85 10.19 -19.70
C THR A 393 -27.91 8.98 -19.54
N SER A 394 -28.50 7.79 -19.40
CA SER A 394 -27.77 6.54 -19.11
C SER A 394 -26.58 6.30 -20.04
N ARG A 395 -25.45 5.87 -19.45
CA ARG A 395 -24.18 5.54 -20.15
C ARG A 395 -23.54 6.67 -20.95
N LYS A 396 -24.03 7.91 -20.87
CA LYS A 396 -23.42 9.06 -21.54
C LYS A 396 -22.16 9.54 -20.82
N ARG A 397 -21.28 10.21 -21.57
CA ARG A 397 -20.04 10.78 -21.04
C ARG A 397 -20.25 12.25 -20.74
N VAL A 398 -20.01 12.63 -19.49
CA VAL A 398 -20.05 14.01 -19.02
C VAL A 398 -18.64 14.58 -19.08
N GLU A 399 -18.47 15.74 -19.69
CA GLU A 399 -17.27 16.57 -19.64
C GLU A 399 -17.52 17.72 -18.67
N ILE A 400 -16.66 17.85 -17.67
CA ILE A 400 -16.73 18.87 -16.62
C ILE A 400 -15.59 19.84 -16.86
N VAL A 401 -15.94 21.12 -17.04
CA VAL A 401 -15.02 22.24 -17.27
C VAL A 401 -14.93 23.04 -15.99
N PHE A 402 -13.71 23.16 -15.47
CA PHE A 402 -13.39 23.87 -14.24
C PHE A 402 -13.06 25.34 -14.51
N PRO A 403 -13.04 26.20 -13.47
CA PRO A 403 -12.78 27.64 -13.60
C PRO A 403 -11.41 27.99 -14.20
N ASP A 404 -10.42 27.10 -14.03
CA ASP A 404 -9.08 27.22 -14.61
C ASP A 404 -9.02 26.84 -16.10
N GLY A 405 -10.15 26.45 -16.69
CA GLY A 405 -10.26 25.97 -18.07
C GLY A 405 -9.88 24.50 -18.26
N SER A 406 -9.44 23.82 -17.20
CA SER A 406 -9.15 22.39 -17.26
C SER A 406 -10.43 21.58 -17.43
N LYS A 407 -10.30 20.40 -18.04
CA LYS A 407 -11.42 19.54 -18.39
C LYS A 407 -11.19 18.12 -17.89
N GLU A 408 -12.21 17.58 -17.25
CA GLU A 408 -12.26 16.17 -16.87
C GLU A 408 -13.50 15.50 -17.44
N SER A 409 -13.49 14.18 -17.57
CA SER A 409 -14.64 13.47 -18.11
C SER A 409 -14.88 12.14 -17.43
N ILE A 410 -16.15 11.83 -17.21
CA ILE A 410 -16.58 10.58 -16.60
C ILE A 410 -17.76 9.99 -17.37
N LYS A 411 -17.84 8.66 -17.39
CA LYS A 411 -18.98 7.95 -17.99
C LYS A 411 -20.02 7.70 -16.89
N ALA A 412 -21.27 8.07 -17.16
CA ALA A 412 -22.37 7.76 -16.28
C ALA A 412 -22.68 6.26 -16.27
N ASP A 413 -23.24 5.77 -15.16
CA ASP A 413 -23.63 4.38 -15.00
C ASP A 413 -24.90 4.03 -15.80
N ILE A 414 -25.40 2.80 -15.62
CA ILE A 414 -26.62 2.30 -16.28
C ILE A 414 -27.89 3.08 -15.86
N THR A 415 -27.86 3.75 -14.72
CA THR A 415 -28.95 4.59 -14.21
C THR A 415 -28.74 6.07 -14.52
N GLY A 416 -27.65 6.42 -15.21
CA GLY A 416 -27.32 7.80 -15.56
C GLY A 416 -26.58 8.58 -14.47
N ARG A 417 -26.19 7.96 -13.36
CA ARG A 417 -25.46 8.66 -12.29
C ARG A 417 -23.99 8.78 -12.64
N PHE A 418 -23.39 9.90 -12.25
CA PHE A 418 -21.94 10.10 -12.32
C PHE A 418 -21.44 10.72 -11.02
N ALA A 419 -20.20 10.37 -10.66
CA ALA A 419 -19.49 10.92 -9.51
C ALA A 419 -18.01 11.08 -9.90
N LEU A 420 -17.58 12.31 -10.17
CA LEU A 420 -16.20 12.62 -10.53
C LEU A 420 -15.48 13.17 -9.31
N ASP A 421 -14.36 12.55 -8.96
CA ASP A 421 -13.37 13.12 -8.04
C ASP A 421 -12.38 13.96 -8.85
N PHE A 422 -12.02 15.15 -8.34
CA PHE A 422 -11.21 16.12 -9.10
C PHE A 422 -10.07 16.71 -8.25
N LYS A 423 -9.05 17.32 -8.88
CA LYS A 423 -7.86 17.89 -8.18
C LYS A 423 -7.88 19.42 -8.09
N GLN A 424 -8.63 20.07 -8.98
CA GLN A 424 -8.69 21.52 -9.19
C GLN A 424 -9.12 22.26 -7.92
N VAL A 425 -8.71 23.52 -7.81
CA VAL A 425 -9.09 24.43 -6.73
C VAL A 425 -10.32 25.22 -7.18
N ILE A 426 -11.35 25.28 -6.35
CA ILE A 426 -12.54 26.11 -6.57
C ILE A 426 -12.72 27.10 -5.43
N LYS A 427 -13.33 28.24 -5.73
CA LYS A 427 -13.64 29.31 -4.80
C LYS A 427 -15.11 29.69 -4.89
N VAL A 428 -15.60 30.37 -3.85
CA VAL A 428 -16.93 30.97 -3.88
C VAL A 428 -17.00 32.00 -5.01
N GLY A 429 -18.06 31.93 -5.82
CA GLY A 429 -18.25 32.72 -7.05
C GLY A 429 -17.82 32.01 -8.33
N ASP A 430 -17.00 30.96 -8.24
CA ASP A 430 -16.55 30.21 -9.41
C ASP A 430 -17.71 29.47 -10.09
N THR A 431 -17.59 29.27 -11.40
CA THR A 431 -18.57 28.54 -12.21
C THR A 431 -17.97 27.23 -12.72
N ILE A 432 -18.70 26.14 -12.49
CA ILE A 432 -18.37 24.82 -13.05
C ILE A 432 -19.41 24.50 -14.12
N GLN A 433 -18.95 24.05 -15.28
CA GLN A 433 -19.80 23.68 -16.39
C GLN A 433 -19.73 22.18 -16.65
N CYS A 434 -20.88 21.51 -16.62
CA CYS A 434 -21.02 20.14 -17.07
C CYS A 434 -21.62 20.14 -18.48
N ASN A 435 -21.10 19.30 -19.36
CA ASN A 435 -21.59 19.11 -20.73
C ASN A 435 -21.70 17.62 -21.05
N GLU A 436 -22.70 17.22 -21.83
CA GLU A 436 -22.64 15.91 -22.51
C GLU A 436 -21.64 15.97 -23.66
N LYS A 437 -20.67 15.05 -23.70
CA LYS A 437 -19.61 15.06 -24.72
C LYS A 437 -20.13 14.86 -26.15
N GLU A 438 -21.19 14.08 -26.30
CA GLU A 438 -21.81 13.74 -27.59
C GLU A 438 -22.82 14.80 -28.05
N ASN A 439 -23.39 15.57 -27.11
CA ASN A 439 -24.34 16.64 -27.39
C ASN A 439 -24.00 17.89 -26.56
N PRO A 440 -23.22 18.83 -27.12
CA PRO A 440 -22.83 20.05 -26.40
C PRO A 440 -24.00 20.97 -26.02
N GLN A 441 -25.21 20.75 -26.56
CA GLN A 441 -26.43 21.46 -26.17
C GLN A 441 -26.95 21.00 -24.79
N THR A 442 -26.60 19.80 -24.36
CA THR A 442 -26.89 19.30 -23.01
C THR A 442 -25.88 19.88 -22.03
N LYS A 443 -26.15 21.09 -21.54
CA LYS A 443 -25.25 21.86 -20.67
C LYS A 443 -25.96 22.30 -19.39
N THR A 444 -25.27 22.13 -18.26
CA THR A 444 -25.71 22.60 -16.95
C THR A 444 -24.52 23.28 -16.27
N SER A 445 -24.70 24.54 -15.88
CA SER A 445 -23.68 25.34 -15.21
C SER A 445 -24.12 25.70 -13.81
N ILE A 446 -23.21 25.57 -12.85
CA ILE A 446 -23.43 25.91 -11.45
C ILE A 446 -22.42 26.95 -10.99
N SER A 447 -22.85 27.88 -10.16
CA SER A 447 -21.99 28.84 -9.48
C SER A 447 -21.93 28.51 -7.99
N ILE A 448 -20.72 28.44 -7.44
CA ILE A 448 -20.49 28.09 -6.04
C ILE A 448 -20.88 29.27 -5.15
N THR A 449 -21.80 29.06 -4.21
CA THR A 449 -22.29 30.13 -3.33
C THR A 449 -21.65 30.10 -1.96
N LYS A 450 -21.31 28.91 -1.45
CA LYS A 450 -20.69 28.74 -0.13
C LYS A 450 -19.97 27.40 -0.05
N ILE A 451 -18.85 27.38 0.67
CA ILE A 451 -18.09 26.18 1.00
C ILE A 451 -17.99 26.10 2.53
N ASP A 452 -18.49 25.03 3.13
CA ASP A 452 -18.35 24.79 4.56
C ASP A 452 -16.96 24.20 4.85
N GLU A 453 -16.13 24.93 5.60
CA GLU A 453 -14.75 24.52 5.85
C GLU A 453 -14.59 23.28 6.74
N LYS A 454 -15.60 22.91 7.53
CA LYS A 454 -15.53 21.77 8.46
C LYS A 454 -15.97 20.48 7.80
N THR A 455 -17.01 20.56 6.97
CA THR A 455 -17.62 19.40 6.33
C THR A 455 -17.18 19.23 4.88
N GLY A 456 -16.76 20.32 4.23
CA GLY A 456 -16.52 20.38 2.78
C GLY A 456 -17.81 20.52 1.96
N HIS A 457 -18.97 20.54 2.61
CA HIS A 457 -20.24 20.66 1.90
C HIS A 457 -20.28 21.98 1.13
N THR A 458 -20.57 21.91 -0.16
CA THR A 458 -20.56 23.07 -1.05
C THR A 458 -21.96 23.36 -1.56
N GLU A 459 -22.48 24.52 -1.19
CA GLU A 459 -23.74 25.05 -1.71
C GLU A 459 -23.47 25.73 -3.07
N PHE A 460 -24.39 25.54 -4.01
CA PHE A 460 -24.28 26.10 -5.35
C PHE A 460 -25.65 26.53 -5.87
N LYS A 461 -25.64 27.47 -6.81
CA LYS A 461 -26.81 27.91 -7.57
C LYS A 461 -26.68 27.46 -9.02
N VAL A 462 -27.74 26.90 -9.58
CA VAL A 462 -27.80 26.58 -11.02
C VAL A 462 -27.97 27.88 -11.81
N VAL A 463 -27.05 28.13 -12.74
CA VAL A 463 -27.01 29.33 -13.60
C VAL A 463 -27.61 29.02 -14.98
N GLU A 464 -27.33 27.84 -15.49
CA GLU A 464 -27.87 27.31 -16.75
C GLU A 464 -28.31 25.89 -16.47
N GLU A 465 -29.58 25.57 -16.74
CA GLU A 465 -30.19 24.27 -16.43
C GLU A 465 -30.59 23.56 -17.73
N ASN A 466 -30.30 22.26 -17.79
CA ASN A 466 -30.83 21.37 -18.80
C ASN A 466 -31.58 20.22 -18.11
N GLU A 467 -32.76 19.86 -18.62
CA GLU A 467 -33.61 18.84 -18.02
C GLU A 467 -32.95 17.46 -17.95
N ASP A 468 -32.13 17.14 -18.96
CA ASP A 468 -31.44 15.85 -19.10
C ASP A 468 -30.16 15.76 -18.25
N MET A 469 -29.72 16.85 -17.60
CA MET A 469 -28.51 16.85 -16.77
C MET A 469 -28.66 17.67 -15.49
N LYS A 470 -28.59 16.98 -14.35
CA LYS A 470 -28.77 17.58 -13.03
C LYS A 470 -27.56 17.31 -12.14
N ILE A 471 -27.00 18.36 -11.56
CA ILE A 471 -25.95 18.24 -10.54
C ILE A 471 -26.65 18.13 -9.19
N THR A 472 -26.31 17.10 -8.42
CA THR A 472 -27.00 16.77 -7.15
C THR A 472 -26.18 17.12 -5.93
N LYS A 473 -24.85 17.06 -6.02
CA LYS A 473 -23.96 17.34 -4.89
C LYS A 473 -22.61 17.83 -5.38
N VAL A 474 -22.05 18.82 -4.67
CA VAL A 474 -20.65 19.22 -4.78
C VAL A 474 -20.07 19.20 -3.37
N ASP A 475 -18.93 18.54 -3.22
CA ASP A 475 -18.14 18.55 -1.99
C ASP A 475 -16.74 19.06 -2.33
N TYR A 476 -16.24 20.01 -1.54
CA TYR A 476 -14.92 20.59 -1.67
C TYR A 476 -14.25 20.71 -0.30
N PHE A 477 -13.30 19.81 -0.07
CA PHE A 477 -12.50 19.74 1.13
C PHE A 477 -11.02 19.61 0.74
N ASP A 478 -10.25 20.67 0.93
CA ASP A 478 -8.85 20.73 0.48
C ASP A 478 -7.84 20.53 1.62
N LYS A 479 -8.27 20.68 2.88
CA LYS A 479 -7.38 20.53 4.06
C LYS A 479 -6.91 19.07 4.19
N PRO A 480 -5.64 18.81 4.57
CA PRO A 480 -5.21 17.46 4.92
C PRO A 480 -5.92 17.01 6.20
N VAL A 481 -6.20 15.71 6.32
CA VAL A 481 -6.92 15.15 7.48
C VAL A 481 -5.95 14.35 8.34
N ALA A 482 -5.93 14.59 9.65
CA ALA A 482 -5.24 13.72 10.60
C ALA A 482 -6.27 13.02 11.50
N ILE A 483 -6.34 11.70 11.41
CA ILE A 483 -7.24 10.87 12.22
C ILE A 483 -6.41 10.14 13.26
N PHE A 484 -6.67 10.43 14.53
CA PHE A 484 -6.05 9.74 15.66
C PHE A 484 -6.98 8.65 16.18
N MET A 485 -6.52 7.40 16.19
CA MET A 485 -7.22 6.28 16.79
C MET A 485 -6.64 6.01 18.18
N ILE A 486 -7.34 6.44 19.21
CA ILE A 486 -6.95 6.17 20.60
C ILE A 486 -7.47 4.79 20.97
N THR A 487 -6.55 3.86 21.22
CA THR A 487 -6.87 2.49 21.65
C THR A 487 -6.37 2.24 23.07
N PRO A 488 -7.17 1.60 23.95
CA PRO A 488 -6.67 1.08 25.22
C PRO A 488 -5.62 -0.01 24.97
N ASP A 489 -4.56 -0.04 25.76
CA ASP A 489 -3.53 -1.08 25.73
C ASP A 489 -3.83 -2.25 26.69
N PHE A 490 -4.61 -1.98 27.73
CA PHE A 490 -4.99 -2.95 28.76
C PHE A 490 -6.25 -3.77 28.40
N ASP A 491 -7.04 -3.34 27.42
CA ASP A 491 -8.29 -3.97 26.99
C ASP A 491 -8.39 -4.02 25.46
N SER A 492 -8.73 -5.19 24.92
CA SER A 492 -8.89 -5.43 23.48
C SER A 492 -10.34 -5.54 23.03
N SER A 493 -11.32 -5.47 23.93
CA SER A 493 -12.73 -5.68 23.60
C SER A 493 -13.27 -4.76 22.49
N ASN A 494 -12.82 -3.51 22.44
CA ASN A 494 -13.27 -2.52 21.44
C ASN A 494 -12.39 -2.44 20.18
N HIS A 495 -11.29 -3.21 20.12
CA HIS A 495 -10.30 -3.12 19.04
C HIS A 495 -10.83 -3.51 17.67
N VAL A 496 -11.91 -4.28 17.62
CA VAL A 496 -12.60 -4.60 16.37
C VAL A 496 -13.15 -3.36 15.66
N ILE A 497 -13.54 -2.31 16.40
CA ILE A 497 -14.04 -1.05 15.81
C ILE A 497 -12.92 -0.33 15.04
N ALA A 498 -11.72 -0.23 15.64
CA ALA A 498 -10.54 0.32 14.95
C ALA A 498 -10.17 -0.51 13.72
N SER A 499 -10.27 -1.83 13.81
CA SER A 499 -10.00 -2.76 12.69
C SER A 499 -10.95 -2.48 11.52
N ILE A 500 -12.25 -2.35 11.80
CA ILE A 500 -13.28 -2.06 10.81
C ILE A 500 -13.04 -0.66 10.21
N PHE A 501 -12.69 0.33 11.03
CA PHE A 501 -12.37 1.68 10.57
C PHE A 501 -11.24 1.68 9.54
N VAL A 502 -10.09 1.08 9.87
CA VAL A 502 -8.94 1.02 8.95
C VAL A 502 -9.32 0.28 7.67
N ARG A 503 -10.07 -0.83 7.76
CA ARG A 503 -10.50 -1.61 6.60
C ARG A 503 -11.45 -0.83 5.68
N GLN A 504 -12.45 -0.18 6.24
CA GLN A 504 -13.40 0.63 5.48
C GLN A 504 -12.72 1.83 4.82
N LEU A 505 -11.83 2.50 5.55
CA LEU A 505 -11.05 3.59 5.01
C LEU A 505 -10.17 3.11 3.84
N TYR A 506 -9.39 2.04 4.04
CA TYR A 506 -8.58 1.45 2.98
C TYR A 506 -9.41 1.07 1.75
N PHE A 507 -10.53 0.38 1.95
CA PHE A 507 -11.42 -0.04 0.86
C PHE A 507 -11.91 1.16 0.04
N ILE A 508 -12.36 2.23 0.70
CA ILE A 508 -12.86 3.43 0.02
C ILE A 508 -11.73 4.14 -0.75
N LEU A 509 -10.55 4.26 -0.15
CA LEU A 509 -9.39 4.88 -0.79
C LEU A 509 -8.90 4.06 -1.99
N ALA A 510 -8.79 2.74 -1.85
CA ALA A 510 -8.38 1.85 -2.94
C ALA A 510 -9.41 1.84 -4.08
N LYS A 511 -10.71 1.79 -3.77
CA LYS A 511 -11.78 1.91 -4.77
C LYS A 511 -11.69 3.26 -5.49
N GLY A 512 -11.54 4.36 -4.76
CA GLY A 512 -11.36 5.69 -5.35
C GLY A 512 -10.14 5.78 -6.26
N ALA A 513 -8.98 5.27 -5.81
CA ALA A 513 -7.74 5.28 -6.57
C ALA A 513 -7.86 4.45 -7.87
N SER A 514 -8.55 3.30 -7.83
CA SER A 514 -8.79 2.47 -9.01
C SER A 514 -9.64 3.16 -10.09
N LEU A 515 -10.49 4.12 -9.69
CA LEU A 515 -11.35 4.89 -10.57
C LEU A 515 -10.71 6.22 -11.00
N ALA A 516 -9.78 6.73 -10.19
CA ALA A 516 -9.10 8.00 -10.43
C ALA A 516 -8.09 7.91 -11.58
N ARG A 517 -7.93 9.03 -12.29
CA ARG A 517 -6.96 9.16 -13.37
C ARG A 517 -5.55 9.21 -12.79
N GLY A 518 -4.85 8.07 -12.83
CA GLY A 518 -3.50 7.91 -12.28
C GLY A 518 -3.34 6.70 -11.38
N GLY A 519 -4.44 6.06 -10.94
CA GLY A 519 -4.36 4.89 -10.06
C GLY A 519 -3.95 5.22 -8.62
N GLU A 520 -4.09 6.48 -8.21
CA GLU A 520 -3.62 7.00 -6.91
C GLU A 520 -4.68 7.88 -6.24
N CYS A 521 -4.52 8.12 -4.94
CA CYS A 521 -5.32 9.11 -4.22
C CYS A 521 -4.97 10.54 -4.67
N HIS A 522 -5.95 11.45 -4.65
CA HIS A 522 -5.67 12.86 -4.98
C HIS A 522 -4.82 13.56 -3.93
N ARG A 523 -5.01 13.16 -2.66
CA ARG A 523 -4.12 13.45 -1.56
C ARG A 523 -3.52 12.13 -1.06
N GLU A 524 -2.20 12.10 -0.90
CA GLU A 524 -1.52 10.96 -0.29
C GLU A 524 -2.08 10.67 1.11
N VAL A 525 -2.22 9.40 1.46
CA VAL A 525 -2.71 8.98 2.78
C VAL A 525 -1.68 8.05 3.41
N VAL A 526 -1.15 8.44 4.55
CA VAL A 526 -0.11 7.70 5.28
C VAL A 526 -0.70 7.06 6.52
N PHE A 527 -0.56 5.74 6.63
CA PHE A 527 -0.98 4.97 7.80
C PHE A 527 0.22 4.76 8.74
N LEU A 528 0.17 5.38 9.92
CA LEU A 528 1.14 5.26 11.00
C LEU A 528 0.52 4.41 12.12
N LEU A 529 0.62 3.09 11.97
CA LEU A 529 -0.02 2.12 12.84
C LEU A 529 0.93 1.67 13.96
N ASP A 530 1.16 2.50 14.97
CA ASP A 530 2.03 2.14 16.10
C ASP A 530 1.45 1.00 16.95
N GLU A 531 2.32 0.16 17.52
CA GLU A 531 2.01 -1.04 18.34
C GLU A 531 1.03 -2.04 17.73
N PHE A 532 0.84 -1.98 16.41
CA PHE A 532 -0.18 -2.76 15.72
C PHE A 532 0.04 -4.27 15.77
N GLY A 533 1.31 -4.73 15.83
CA GLY A 533 1.67 -6.15 15.87
C GLY A 533 1.71 -6.79 17.26
N VAL A 534 1.51 -6.03 18.34
CA VAL A 534 1.62 -6.55 19.73
C VAL A 534 0.33 -7.22 20.21
N ARG A 535 -0.76 -7.10 19.44
CA ARG A 535 -2.09 -7.50 19.90
C ARG A 535 -2.66 -8.61 19.04
N PRO A 536 -3.42 -9.56 19.61
CA PRO A 536 -4.10 -10.61 18.87
C PRO A 536 -5.29 -10.01 18.14
N TYR A 537 -5.01 -9.19 17.13
CA TYR A 537 -6.01 -8.86 16.14
C TYR A 537 -6.12 -10.07 15.20
N GLY A 538 -6.75 -11.15 15.67
CA GLY A 538 -6.99 -12.36 14.86
C GLY A 538 -7.75 -12.09 13.55
N HIS A 539 -8.31 -10.89 13.39
CA HIS A 539 -8.98 -10.41 12.17
C HIS A 539 -8.13 -9.43 11.32
N ILE A 540 -7.08 -8.81 11.87
CA ILE A 540 -6.20 -7.87 11.15
C ILE A 540 -4.98 -8.56 10.51
N GLU A 541 -4.56 -9.72 11.02
CA GLU A 541 -3.53 -10.50 10.32
C GLU A 541 -3.94 -10.76 8.85
N ASN A 542 -5.25 -10.82 8.58
CA ASN A 542 -5.84 -10.83 7.24
C ASN A 542 -5.82 -9.45 6.53
N LEU A 543 -5.97 -8.33 7.25
CA LEU A 543 -5.86 -6.97 6.68
C LEU A 543 -4.48 -6.74 6.03
N PHE A 544 -3.39 -7.13 6.71
CA PHE A 544 -2.04 -7.06 6.11
C PHE A 544 -1.77 -8.19 5.10
N ARG A 545 -2.15 -9.45 5.39
CA ARG A 545 -1.88 -10.58 4.48
C ARG A 545 -2.70 -10.57 3.19
N GLN A 546 -3.93 -10.06 3.20
CA GLN A 546 -4.85 -10.15 2.05
C GLN A 546 -5.13 -8.80 1.38
N GLU A 547 -5.06 -7.67 2.09
CA GLU A 547 -5.55 -6.38 1.57
C GLU A 547 -4.45 -5.32 1.43
N MET A 548 -3.64 -5.06 2.46
CA MET A 548 -2.58 -4.02 2.39
C MET A 548 -1.25 -4.48 1.77
N GLY A 549 -1.08 -5.78 1.52
CA GLY A 549 0.08 -6.30 0.76
C GLY A 549 -0.02 -6.12 -0.76
N VAL A 550 -1.17 -5.65 -1.28
CA VAL A 550 -1.49 -5.65 -2.72
C VAL A 550 -1.20 -4.30 -3.41
N CYS A 551 -0.96 -3.23 -2.66
CA CYS A 551 -0.49 -1.95 -3.21
C CYS A 551 0.89 -1.62 -2.65
N ALA A 552 1.90 -2.19 -3.30
CA ALA A 552 3.30 -1.81 -3.27
C ALA A 552 3.75 -1.52 -4.72
#